data_AF-A0A949BWE1-F1
#
_entry.id   AF-A0A949BWE1-F1
#
_cell.length_a   1.000
_cell.length_b   1.000
_cell.length_c   1.000
_cell.angle_alpha   90.00
_cell.angle_beta   90.00
_cell.angle_gamma   90.00
#
_symmetry.space_group_name_H-M   'P 1'
#
loop_
_entity.id
_entity.type
_entity.pdbx_description
1 polymer ?
#
loop_
_entity_poly.entity_id
_entity_poly.type
_entity_poly.pdbx_seq_one_letter_code
_entity_poly.pdbx_strand_id
1 'polypeptide(L)'
;CPHSGKVLTGGVDANALSKPKRFFGSARNIEEGGSLTILATALIDTGSKMDEVIFEEFKGTGNMELVLDRRLVDRRIFPAIDISRSGTRKEELLLDKEDLSRIWVLRKVLSPLNVVEKMELLIERVKKTKTNKEFLKSMNSSH
;
A
#
# COMPACT_ATOMS: atom_id res chain seq x y z
N CYS A 1 21.92 22.29 4.33
CA CYS A 1 21.17 23.33 3.61
C CYS A 1 21.00 24.51 4.57
N PRO A 2 21.03 25.78 4.13
CA PRO A 2 20.75 26.91 5.01
C PRO A 2 19.28 26.84 5.47
N HIS A 3 19.00 27.23 6.71
CA HIS A 3 17.63 27.25 7.25
C HIS A 3 16.74 28.19 6.45
N SER A 4 15.59 27.71 6.00
CA SER A 4 14.70 28.46 5.10
C SER A 4 13.89 29.56 5.78
N GLY A 5 13.95 29.64 7.11
CA GLY A 5 13.09 30.52 7.93
C GLY A 5 11.61 30.13 7.93
N LYS A 6 11.20 29.12 7.15
CA LYS A 6 9.82 28.63 7.06
C LYS A 6 9.73 27.23 7.63
N VAL A 7 9.27 27.14 8.88
CA VAL A 7 9.02 25.89 9.59
C VAL A 7 7.60 25.44 9.30
N LEU A 8 7.44 24.22 8.76
CA LEU A 8 6.14 23.58 8.58
C LEU A 8 5.58 23.16 9.94
N THR A 9 4.26 23.01 10.01
CA THR A 9 3.57 22.42 11.17
C THR A 9 4.27 21.10 11.53
N GLY A 10 4.67 20.91 12.79
CA GLY A 10 5.45 19.73 13.22
C GLY A 10 6.97 19.92 13.29
N GLY A 11 7.49 21.14 13.07
CA GLY A 11 8.90 21.47 13.33
C GLY A 11 9.86 21.11 12.19
N VAL A 12 9.34 20.79 11.01
CA VAL A 12 10.12 20.40 9.84
C VAL A 12 10.44 21.63 8.99
N ASP A 13 11.72 21.85 8.67
CA ASP A 13 12.09 22.88 7.69
C ASP A 13 11.51 22.50 6.32
N ALA A 14 10.77 23.41 5.68
CA ALA A 14 10.16 23.19 4.37
C ALA A 14 11.17 22.70 3.31
N ASN A 15 12.43 23.11 3.42
CA ASN A 15 13.49 22.70 2.49
C ASN A 15 14.08 21.31 2.79
N ALA A 16 13.88 20.76 3.99
CA ALA A 16 14.40 19.45 4.36
C ALA A 16 13.77 18.31 3.56
N LEU A 17 12.50 18.47 3.17
CA LEU A 17 11.75 17.46 2.42
C LEU A 17 12.06 17.44 0.90
N SER A 18 12.73 18.47 0.38
CA SER A 18 13.03 18.58 -1.06
C SER A 18 13.90 17.43 -1.57
N LYS A 19 14.99 17.11 -0.85
CA LYS A 19 15.91 16.03 -1.26
C LYS A 19 15.28 14.64 -1.17
N PRO A 20 14.63 14.24 -0.04
CA PRO A 20 13.97 12.95 0.05
C PRO A 20 12.83 12.78 -0.96
N LYS A 21 12.02 13.82 -1.22
CA LYS A 21 10.99 13.79 -2.27
C LYS A 21 11.58 13.55 -3.66
N ARG A 22 12.67 14.24 -4.00
CA ARG A 22 13.36 14.04 -5.29
C ARG A 22 13.92 12.63 -5.42
N PHE A 23 14.45 12.06 -4.33
CA PHE A 23 14.92 10.68 -4.30
C PHE A 23 13.77 9.70 -4.54
N PHE A 24 12.66 9.83 -3.80
CA PHE A 24 11.52 8.93 -3.96
C PHE A 24 10.84 9.08 -5.34
N GLY A 25 10.70 10.32 -5.84
CA GLY A 25 10.19 10.63 -7.18
C GLY A 25 11.16 10.30 -8.33
N SER A 26 12.35 9.77 -8.04
CA SER A 26 13.21 9.23 -9.09
C SER A 26 12.68 7.90 -9.64
N ALA A 27 11.90 7.16 -8.84
CA ALA A 27 11.25 5.92 -9.26
C ALA A 27 10.30 6.19 -10.45
N ARG A 28 10.55 5.51 -11.57
CA ARG A 28 9.76 5.66 -12.80
C ARG A 28 10.03 4.50 -13.74
N ASN A 29 9.04 4.23 -14.60
CA ASN A 29 9.20 3.40 -15.78
C ASN A 29 9.65 4.29 -16.96
N ILE A 30 10.64 3.87 -17.74
CA ILE A 30 11.19 4.65 -18.86
C ILE A 30 10.79 3.96 -20.17
N GLU A 31 10.10 4.69 -21.07
CA GLU A 31 9.61 4.12 -22.34
C GLU A 31 10.75 3.61 -23.24
N GLU A 32 11.86 4.35 -23.29
CA GLU A 32 13.01 4.05 -24.15
C GLU A 32 13.97 2.99 -23.57
N GLY A 33 13.67 2.46 -22.38
CA GLY A 33 14.39 1.33 -21.80
C GLY A 33 14.67 1.44 -20.30
N GLY A 34 14.36 0.35 -19.59
CA GLY A 34 14.63 0.18 -18.17
C GLY A 34 13.55 0.76 -17.25
N SER A 35 13.68 0.46 -15.97
CA SER A 35 12.81 1.00 -14.92
C SER A 35 13.59 1.13 -13.62
N LEU A 36 13.19 2.10 -12.79
CA LEU A 36 13.66 2.23 -11.41
C LEU A 36 12.47 2.08 -10.49
N THR A 37 12.43 0.98 -9.75
CA THR A 37 11.44 0.72 -8.71
C THR A 37 12.04 1.01 -7.34
N ILE A 38 11.38 1.85 -6.55
CA ILE A 38 11.76 2.13 -5.17
C ILE A 38 10.61 1.67 -4.28
N LEU A 39 10.92 0.77 -3.35
CA LEU A 39 10.04 0.38 -2.25
C LEU A 39 10.65 0.89 -0.96
N ALA A 40 9.89 1.67 -0.20
CA ALA A 40 10.34 2.25 1.05
C ALA A 40 9.31 1.99 2.15
N THR A 41 9.78 1.84 3.38
CA THR A 41 8.93 1.73 4.57
C THR A 41 8.76 3.10 5.19
N ALA A 42 7.53 3.48 5.50
CA ALA A 42 7.21 4.68 6.28
C ALA A 42 6.66 4.27 7.65
N LEU A 43 7.09 4.99 8.69
CA LEU A 43 6.53 4.85 10.02
C LEU A 43 5.32 5.77 10.16
N ILE A 44 4.26 5.25 10.74
CA ILE A 44 3.03 5.98 11.09
C ILE A 44 2.69 5.69 12.56
N ASP A 45 1.85 6.52 13.16
CA ASP A 45 1.39 6.35 14.55
C ASP A 45 2.54 6.29 15.58
N THR A 46 3.63 7.03 15.33
CA THR A 46 4.76 7.17 16.25
C THR A 46 4.50 8.18 17.36
N GLY A 47 3.43 8.98 17.25
CA GLY A 47 3.15 10.14 18.10
C GLY A 47 3.94 11.40 17.73
N SER A 48 4.79 11.33 16.70
CA SER A 48 5.55 12.45 16.18
C SER A 48 4.80 13.14 15.05
N LYS A 49 4.42 14.41 15.25
CA LYS A 49 3.82 15.25 14.18
C LYS A 49 4.76 15.40 12.98
N MET A 50 6.08 15.28 13.18
CA MET A 50 7.06 15.30 12.10
C MET A 50 6.88 14.10 11.17
N ASP A 51 6.70 12.90 11.73
CA ASP A 51 6.54 11.67 10.94
C ASP A 51 5.22 11.67 10.17
N GLU A 52 4.15 12.18 10.78
CA GLU A 52 2.84 12.36 10.12
C GLU A 52 2.94 13.28 8.90
N VAL A 53 3.63 14.42 9.03
CA VAL A 53 3.83 15.36 7.93
C VAL A 53 4.72 14.76 6.84
N ILE A 54 5.78 14.05 7.21
CA ILE A 54 6.62 13.33 6.25
C ILE A 54 5.80 12.30 5.46
N PHE A 55 4.95 11.53 6.15
CA PHE A 55 4.11 10.50 5.55
C PHE A 55 3.12 11.09 4.54
N GLU A 56 2.37 12.13 4.91
CA GLU A 56 1.40 12.78 4.01
C GLU A 56 2.07 13.35 2.74
N GLU A 57 3.26 13.93 2.90
CA GLU A 57 4.04 14.48 1.79
C GLU A 57 4.57 13.40 0.83
N PHE A 58 4.93 12.21 1.35
CA PHE A 58 5.33 11.08 0.51
C PHE A 58 4.16 10.33 -0.13
N LYS A 59 3.01 10.29 0.55
CA LYS A 59 1.77 9.70 0.02
C LYS A 59 1.32 10.35 -1.28
N GLY A 60 1.51 11.67 -1.40
CA GLY A 60 1.27 12.40 -2.66
C GLY A 60 2.22 12.02 -3.79
N THR A 61 3.42 11.53 -3.47
CA THR A 61 4.50 11.25 -4.44
C THR A 61 4.46 9.80 -4.94
N GLY A 62 4.04 8.86 -4.11
CA GLY A 62 3.96 7.44 -4.46
C GLY A 62 2.74 7.07 -5.32
N ASN A 63 2.81 5.91 -5.98
CA ASN A 63 1.69 5.32 -6.73
C ASN A 63 1.18 4.00 -6.12
N MET A 64 1.87 3.45 -5.13
CA MET A 64 1.53 2.19 -4.44
C MET A 64 1.64 2.40 -2.93
N GLU A 65 0.63 1.94 -2.20
CA GLU A 65 0.60 1.94 -0.74
C GLU A 65 0.29 0.52 -0.23
N LEU A 66 1.16 0.01 0.64
CA LEU A 66 0.95 -1.25 1.37
C LEU A 66 0.89 -0.94 2.85
N VAL A 67 -0.32 -0.89 3.39
CA VAL A 67 -0.57 -0.49 4.78
C VAL A 67 -0.56 -1.72 5.67
N LEU A 68 0.18 -1.64 6.77
CA LEU A 68 0.22 -2.68 7.80
C LEU A 68 -0.58 -2.24 9.03
N ASP A 69 -1.36 -3.14 9.61
CA ASP A 69 -2.22 -2.85 10.76
C ASP A 69 -1.73 -3.51 12.05
N ARG A 70 -1.53 -2.71 13.10
CA ARG A 70 -1.06 -3.19 14.41
C ARG A 70 -2.02 -4.21 15.05
N ARG A 71 -3.33 -4.09 14.83
CA ARG A 71 -4.34 -5.00 15.40
C ARG A 71 -4.17 -6.44 14.90
N LEU A 72 -3.67 -6.60 13.66
CA LEU A 72 -3.34 -7.92 13.11
C LEU A 72 -2.10 -8.50 13.77
N VAL A 73 -1.08 -7.67 14.00
CA VAL A 73 0.16 -8.06 14.69
C VAL A 73 -0.12 -8.49 16.13
N ASP A 74 -0.94 -7.74 16.86
CA ASP A 74 -1.32 -8.04 18.25
C ASP A 74 -2.01 -9.41 18.37
N ARG A 75 -2.75 -9.81 17.31
CA ARG A 75 -3.39 -11.13 17.19
C ARG A 75 -2.51 -12.20 16.55
N ARG A 76 -1.25 -11.88 16.22
CA ARG A 76 -0.29 -12.77 15.53
C ARG A 76 -0.77 -13.27 14.16
N ILE A 77 -1.55 -12.45 13.45
CA ILE A 77 -2.02 -12.75 12.10
C ILE A 77 -1.03 -12.17 11.11
N PHE A 78 -0.43 -13.04 10.29
CA PHE A 78 0.54 -12.64 9.27
C PHE A 78 0.15 -13.19 7.89
N PRO A 79 0.31 -12.39 6.82
CA PRO A 79 0.84 -11.03 6.79
C PRO A 79 -0.15 -9.99 7.36
N ALA A 80 0.34 -8.99 8.10
CA ALA A 80 -0.47 -8.00 8.82
C ALA A 80 -0.95 -6.84 7.93
N ILE A 81 -1.54 -7.13 6.76
CA ILE A 81 -1.87 -6.16 5.72
C ILE A 81 -3.32 -5.65 5.88
N ASP A 82 -3.50 -4.33 5.85
CA ASP A 82 -4.83 -3.75 5.66
C ASP A 82 -5.17 -3.70 4.16
N ILE A 83 -5.97 -4.67 3.71
CA ILE A 83 -6.40 -4.79 2.31
C ILE A 83 -7.19 -3.56 1.86
N SER A 84 -7.95 -2.93 2.77
CA SER A 84 -8.87 -1.84 2.40
C SER A 84 -8.12 -0.54 2.15
N ARG A 85 -7.07 -0.29 2.94
CA ARG A 85 -6.20 0.89 2.79
C ARG A 85 -5.06 0.68 1.78
N SER A 86 -4.72 -0.57 1.46
CA SER A 86 -3.66 -0.88 0.48
C SER A 86 -4.17 -0.88 -0.96
N GLY A 87 -3.38 -0.31 -1.87
CA GLY A 87 -3.73 -0.23 -3.29
C GLY A 87 -2.62 0.33 -4.17
N THR A 88 -2.78 0.15 -5.47
CA THR A 88 -1.88 0.70 -6.49
C THR A 88 -2.69 1.52 -7.49
N ARG A 89 -2.23 2.72 -7.84
CA ARG A 89 -2.84 3.54 -8.87
C ARG A 89 -2.57 2.92 -10.24
N LYS A 90 -3.58 2.94 -11.12
CA LYS A 90 -3.51 2.35 -12.47
C LYS A 90 -3.17 0.86 -12.48
N GLU A 91 -3.72 0.08 -11.54
CA GLU A 91 -3.50 -1.37 -11.46
C GLU A 91 -3.99 -2.13 -12.70
N GLU A 92 -4.88 -1.54 -13.51
CA GLU A 92 -5.32 -2.06 -14.80
C GLU A 92 -4.21 -2.15 -15.87
N LEU A 93 -3.09 -1.45 -15.68
CA LEU A 93 -1.91 -1.59 -16.53
C LEU A 93 -1.00 -2.76 -16.11
N LEU A 94 -1.21 -3.29 -14.91
CA LEU A 94 -0.36 -4.32 -14.30
C LEU A 94 -1.03 -5.70 -14.26
N LEU A 95 -2.36 -5.73 -14.28
CA LEU A 95 -3.16 -6.94 -14.11
C LEU A 95 -4.02 -7.18 -15.34
N ASP A 96 -4.17 -8.46 -15.71
CA ASP A 96 -5.12 -8.87 -16.74
C ASP A 96 -6.55 -8.51 -16.33
N LYS A 97 -7.39 -8.15 -17.31
CA LYS A 97 -8.79 -7.71 -17.07
C LYS A 97 -9.61 -8.74 -16.27
N GLU A 98 -9.39 -10.03 -16.53
CA GLU A 98 -10.10 -11.11 -15.84
C GLU A 98 -9.72 -11.16 -14.35
N ASP A 99 -8.43 -11.08 -14.04
CA ASP A 99 -7.93 -11.11 -12.68
C ASP A 99 -8.30 -9.83 -11.92
N LEU A 100 -8.26 -8.67 -12.59
CA LEU A 100 -8.71 -7.41 -12.01
C LEU A 100 -10.19 -7.45 -11.61
N SER A 101 -11.06 -8.00 -12.47
CA SER A 101 -12.48 -8.17 -12.16
C SER A 101 -12.69 -9.04 -10.91
N ARG A 102 -11.95 -10.16 -10.81
CA ARG A 102 -12.01 -11.07 -9.66
C ARG A 102 -11.51 -10.42 -8.37
N ILE A 103 -10.40 -9.69 -8.43
CA ILE A 103 -9.86 -8.94 -7.29
C ILE A 103 -10.87 -7.89 -6.82
N TRP A 104 -11.58 -7.24 -7.74
CA TRP A 104 -12.62 -6.29 -7.37
C TRP A 104 -13.80 -6.94 -6.65
N VAL A 105 -14.26 -8.10 -7.13
CA VAL A 105 -15.29 -8.90 -6.44
C VAL A 105 -14.80 -9.32 -5.05
N LEU A 106 -13.55 -9.78 -4.93
CA LEU A 106 -12.94 -10.12 -3.64
C LEU A 106 -12.98 -8.92 -2.68
N ARG A 107 -12.55 -7.75 -3.14
CA ARG A 107 -12.58 -6.52 -2.34
C ARG A 107 -13.99 -6.14 -1.89
N LYS A 108 -15.01 -6.35 -2.74
CA LYS A 108 -16.42 -6.14 -2.36
C LYS A 108 -16.89 -7.11 -1.29
N VAL A 109 -16.59 -8.40 -1.42
CA VAL A 109 -16.94 -9.43 -0.43
C VAL A 109 -16.27 -9.14 0.92
N LEU A 110 -15.04 -8.64 0.90
CA LEU A 110 -14.30 -8.28 2.10
C LEU A 110 -14.71 -6.91 2.66
N SER A 111 -15.39 -6.05 1.91
CA SER A 111 -15.75 -4.68 2.33
C SER A 111 -16.46 -4.59 3.70
N PRO A 112 -17.52 -5.39 3.99
CA PRO A 112 -18.29 -5.26 5.23
C PRO A 112 -17.58 -5.80 6.48
N LEU A 113 -16.53 -6.60 6.31
CA LEU A 113 -15.81 -7.22 7.42
C LEU A 113 -14.88 -6.22 8.12
N ASN A 114 -14.48 -6.50 9.35
CA ASN A 114 -13.39 -5.74 9.98
C ASN A 114 -12.00 -6.23 9.48
N VAL A 115 -10.93 -5.47 9.73
CA VAL A 115 -9.58 -5.78 9.21
C VAL A 115 -9.08 -7.17 9.63
N VAL A 116 -9.41 -7.62 10.86
CA VAL A 116 -9.03 -8.93 11.38
C VAL A 116 -9.76 -10.05 10.61
N GLU A 117 -11.08 -9.95 10.53
CA GLU A 117 -11.94 -10.91 9.81
C GLU A 117 -11.58 -10.99 8.33
N LYS A 118 -11.28 -9.86 7.68
CA LYS A 118 -10.84 -9.82 6.28
C LYS A 118 -9.59 -10.69 6.07
N MET A 119 -8.60 -10.51 6.94
CA MET A 119 -7.33 -11.23 6.82
C MET A 119 -7.46 -12.70 7.17
N GLU A 120 -8.22 -13.05 8.20
CA GLU A 120 -8.49 -14.45 8.56
C GLU A 120 -9.20 -15.18 7.42
N LEU A 121 -10.26 -14.59 6.87
CA LEU A 121 -10.99 -15.16 5.74
C LEU A 121 -10.10 -15.29 4.49
N LEU A 122 -9.31 -14.26 4.18
CA LEU A 122 -8.41 -14.31 3.03
C LEU A 122 -7.36 -15.42 3.20
N ILE A 123 -6.72 -15.50 4.36
CA ILE A 123 -5.71 -16.52 4.66
C ILE A 123 -6.32 -17.92 4.58
N GLU A 124 -7.51 -18.13 5.16
CA GLU A 124 -8.21 -19.41 5.12
C GLU A 124 -8.51 -19.84 3.67
N ARG A 125 -8.91 -18.91 2.81
CA ARG A 125 -9.22 -19.20 1.40
C ARG A 125 -7.97 -19.44 0.57
N VAL A 126 -6.95 -18.59 0.70
CA VAL A 126 -5.68 -18.73 -0.06
C VAL A 126 -4.97 -20.04 0.30
N LYS A 127 -4.98 -20.44 1.59
CA LYS A 127 -4.39 -21.71 2.05
C LYS A 127 -5.01 -22.96 1.41
N LYS A 128 -6.23 -22.88 0.86
CA LYS A 128 -6.89 -24.01 0.18
C LYS A 128 -6.36 -24.24 -1.24
N THR A 129 -5.55 -23.31 -1.76
CA THR A 129 -5.03 -23.35 -3.13
C THR A 129 -3.52 -23.25 -3.14
N LYS A 130 -2.86 -23.79 -4.18
CA LYS A 130 -1.40 -23.73 -4.29
C LYS A 130 -0.93 -22.46 -4.98
N THR A 131 -1.76 -21.86 -5.82
CA THR A 131 -1.41 -20.68 -6.60
C THR A 131 -2.50 -19.62 -6.56
N ASN A 132 -2.10 -18.35 -6.71
CA ASN A 132 -3.06 -17.25 -6.81
C ASN A 132 -4.00 -17.41 -8.01
N LYS A 133 -3.53 -18.03 -9.10
CA LYS A 133 -4.35 -18.29 -10.29
C LYS A 133 -5.48 -19.28 -9.99
N GLU A 134 -5.21 -20.34 -9.24
CA GLU A 134 -6.24 -21.28 -8.77
C GLU A 134 -7.21 -20.60 -7.80
N PHE A 135 -6.70 -19.81 -6.86
CA PHE A 135 -7.51 -19.03 -5.92
C PHE A 135 -8.50 -18.12 -6.66
N LEU A 136 -8.00 -17.28 -7.55
CA LEU A 136 -8.81 -16.34 -8.32
C LEU A 136 -9.84 -17.07 -9.20
N LYS A 137 -9.48 -18.22 -9.80
CA LYS A 137 -10.44 -19.05 -10.54
C LYS A 137 -11.50 -19.68 -9.65
N SER A 138 -11.16 -20.10 -8.43
CA SER A 138 -12.10 -20.73 -7.48
C SER A 138 -13.19 -19.76 -6.97
N MET A 139 -12.97 -18.46 -7.13
CA MET A 139 -13.99 -17.44 -6.83
C MET A 139 -15.17 -17.45 -7.81
N ASN A 140 -15.05 -18.13 -8.96
CA ASN A 140 -16.12 -18.28 -9.95
C ASN A 140 -17.10 -19.43 -9.63
N SER A 141 -17.06 -20.02 -8.43
CA SER A 141 -17.90 -21.17 -8.05
C SER A 141 -19.19 -20.80 -7.31
N SER A 142 -19.76 -19.62 -7.59
CA SER A 142 -21.10 -19.27 -7.12
C SER A 142 -21.95 -18.91 -8.33
N HIS A 143 -22.86 -19.82 -8.67
CA HIS A 143 -24.05 -19.55 -9.46
C HIS A 143 -24.84 -18.39 -8.85
#